data_AF-A0A0C9UK00-F1
#
_entry.id   AF-A0A0C9UK00-F1
#
_cell.length_a   1.000
_cell.length_b   1.000
_cell.length_c   1.000
_cell.angle_alpha   90.00
_cell.angle_beta   90.00
_cell.angle_gamma   90.00
#
_symmetry.space_group_name_H-M   'P 1'
#
loop_
_entity.id
_entity.type
_entity.pdbx_description
1 polymer ?
#
loop_
_entity_poly.entity_id
_entity_poly.type
_entity_poly.pdbx_seq_one_letter_code
_entity_poly.pdbx_strand_id
1 'polypeptide(L)'
;MSALMRSRSLPTNIPNETNVEYYKQRAHGDAGLIVTEGTLICQQGTEWPHTPDIYTAEHVAPWRKITDVVHAEGAKIFSQLWHIGRANHPDMPEQIASGEPVWAPSTISARGGKFGTLPEQPGYATPTELPRFYREQRYGDMGIPLEDTLVTFKHVITELDRMKLAYIAILRYVAVLDPVIDGRKLRGTQHDVITAYRPLIKNSKLIRNGGLTPSEAADLIQSGTIDAAAFGMPWISHPDMQKRFEAGKRLDEPIDFNNLYWHEGMTVEQGYSDYASVIA
;
A
#
# COMPACT_ATOMS: atom_id res chain seq x y z
N MET A 1 8.72 -0.73 7.54
CA MET A 1 7.96 -1.57 6.59
C MET A 1 6.91 -0.72 5.88
N SER A 2 6.87 -0.75 4.55
CA SER A 2 5.84 -0.06 3.76
C SER A 2 4.50 -0.82 3.79
N ALA A 3 3.43 -0.15 3.40
CA ALA A 3 2.13 -0.79 3.20
C ALA A 3 2.21 -1.86 2.10
N LEU A 4 1.64 -3.03 2.35
CA LEU A 4 1.68 -4.19 1.48
C LEU A 4 0.33 -4.89 1.53
N MET A 5 -0.49 -4.79 0.48
CA MET A 5 -1.77 -5.52 0.43
C MET A 5 -1.53 -7.02 0.48
N ARG A 6 -2.17 -7.73 1.42
CA ARG A 6 -2.02 -9.18 1.52
C ARG A 6 -3.36 -9.93 1.51
N SER A 7 -4.53 -9.36 1.76
CA SER A 7 -5.79 -10.11 1.55
C SER A 7 -5.95 -11.33 2.49
N ARG A 8 -5.56 -11.22 3.77
CA ARG A 8 -5.52 -12.36 4.72
C ARG A 8 -6.60 -12.34 5.81
N SER A 9 -7.55 -11.42 5.76
CA SER A 9 -8.58 -11.25 6.81
C SER A 9 -9.74 -12.24 6.66
N LEU A 10 -9.41 -13.52 6.51
CA LEU A 10 -10.34 -14.61 6.21
C LEU A 10 -11.22 -15.00 7.40
N PRO A 11 -12.43 -15.54 7.14
CA PRO A 11 -13.11 -15.62 5.83
C PRO A 11 -13.88 -14.32 5.48
N THR A 12 -13.67 -13.25 6.23
CA THR A 12 -14.42 -12.00 6.15
C THR A 12 -13.53 -10.87 5.61
N ASN A 13 -13.56 -9.71 6.25
CA ASN A 13 -12.63 -8.59 6.11
C ASN A 13 -12.12 -8.13 7.49
N ILE A 14 -12.27 -9.00 8.50
CA ILE A 14 -11.85 -8.73 9.88
C ILE A 14 -10.51 -9.44 10.15
N PRO A 15 -9.48 -8.74 10.65
CA PRO A 15 -8.21 -9.37 10.95
C PRO A 15 -8.33 -10.55 11.92
N ASN A 16 -7.48 -11.56 11.73
CA ASN A 16 -7.43 -12.80 12.50
C ASN A 16 -6.04 -13.00 13.15
N GLU A 17 -5.85 -14.14 13.83
CA GLU A 17 -4.58 -14.44 14.54
C GLU A 17 -3.38 -14.56 13.59
N THR A 18 -3.59 -14.96 12.33
CA THR A 18 -2.53 -15.01 11.32
C THR A 18 -2.05 -13.59 10.96
N ASN A 19 -2.96 -12.60 10.91
CA ASN A 19 -2.56 -11.20 10.76
C ASN A 19 -1.76 -10.70 11.98
N VAL A 20 -2.15 -11.10 13.19
CA VAL A 20 -1.42 -10.76 14.44
C VAL A 20 0.02 -11.27 14.37
N GLU A 21 0.21 -12.54 14.03
CA GLU A 21 1.54 -13.15 13.90
C GLU A 21 2.37 -12.45 12.80
N TYR A 22 1.77 -12.17 11.65
CA TYR A 22 2.45 -11.49 10.54
C TYR A 22 3.07 -10.15 10.94
N TYR A 23 2.31 -9.31 11.65
CA TYR A 23 2.81 -8.01 12.10
C TYR A 23 3.77 -8.14 13.28
N LYS A 24 3.54 -9.09 14.19
CA LYS A 24 4.46 -9.38 15.30
C LYS A 24 5.85 -9.77 14.79
N GLN A 25 5.94 -10.67 13.81
CA GLN A 25 7.21 -11.11 13.23
C GLN A 25 8.05 -9.95 12.69
N ARG A 26 7.40 -8.98 12.04
CA ARG A 26 8.07 -7.81 11.44
C ARG A 26 8.46 -6.75 12.47
N ALA A 27 7.66 -6.63 13.54
CA ALA A 27 8.03 -5.82 14.69
C ALA A 27 9.26 -6.42 15.40
N HIS A 28 9.24 -7.73 15.64
CA HIS A 28 10.34 -8.50 16.20
C HIS A 28 11.62 -8.45 15.33
N GLY A 29 11.46 -8.32 14.02
CA GLY A 29 12.54 -8.15 13.06
C GLY A 29 13.07 -6.72 12.90
N ASP A 30 12.86 -5.87 13.90
CA ASP A 30 13.33 -4.48 14.01
C ASP A 30 12.76 -3.50 12.98
N ALA A 31 11.51 -3.69 12.54
CA ALA A 31 10.83 -2.64 11.78
C ALA A 31 10.61 -1.38 12.65
N GLY A 32 11.32 -0.29 12.37
CA GLY A 32 11.16 0.96 13.13
C GLY A 32 9.73 1.55 13.08
N LEU A 33 9.12 1.57 11.88
CA LEU A 33 7.71 1.89 11.68
C LEU A 33 7.09 0.89 10.70
N ILE A 34 5.95 0.33 11.07
CA ILE A 34 5.09 -0.49 10.23
C ILE A 34 3.94 0.36 9.70
N VAL A 35 3.67 0.28 8.41
CA VAL A 35 2.42 0.78 7.82
C VAL A 35 1.63 -0.45 7.39
N THR A 36 0.38 -0.58 7.85
CA THR A 36 -0.46 -1.74 7.52
C THR A 36 -0.68 -1.86 6.01
N GLU A 37 -1.19 -3.01 5.60
CA GLU A 37 -1.91 -3.10 4.33
C GLU A 37 -3.05 -2.08 4.22
N GLY A 38 -3.45 -1.78 2.98
CA GLY A 38 -4.55 -0.86 2.71
C GLY A 38 -5.80 -1.32 3.46
N THR A 39 -6.28 -0.48 4.37
CA THR A 39 -7.38 -0.81 5.27
C THR A 39 -8.61 0.01 4.89
N LEU A 40 -9.68 -0.65 4.48
CA LEU A 40 -10.84 0.01 3.90
C LEU A 40 -11.62 0.80 4.97
N ILE A 41 -11.95 2.06 4.63
CA ILE A 41 -12.72 2.95 5.51
C ILE A 41 -14.23 2.89 5.27
N CYS A 42 -14.67 2.08 4.32
CA CYS A 42 -16.06 1.75 4.04
C CYS A 42 -16.11 0.46 3.22
N GLN A 43 -17.24 -0.23 3.27
CA GLN A 43 -17.45 -1.49 2.56
C GLN A 43 -17.32 -1.29 1.04
N GLN A 44 -16.38 -2.01 0.41
CA GLN A 44 -16.05 -1.87 -1.02
C GLN A 44 -15.63 -3.21 -1.63
N GLY A 45 -16.07 -3.46 -2.86
CA GLY A 45 -15.73 -4.66 -3.63
C GLY A 45 -14.40 -4.58 -4.38
N THR A 46 -13.31 -4.94 -3.71
CA THR A 46 -11.95 -4.83 -4.28
C THR A 46 -11.52 -6.08 -5.07
N GLU A 47 -10.53 -5.94 -5.97
CA GLU A 47 -9.91 -7.11 -6.64
C GLU A 47 -9.05 -7.99 -5.71
N TRP A 48 -8.92 -7.57 -4.44
CA TRP A 48 -8.25 -8.24 -3.34
C TRP A 48 -9.30 -8.65 -2.29
N PRO A 49 -9.97 -9.81 -2.45
CA PRO A 49 -10.88 -10.35 -1.45
C PRO A 49 -10.22 -10.40 -0.06
N HIS A 50 -10.99 -10.29 1.02
CA HIS A 50 -10.45 -10.37 2.38
C HIS A 50 -9.39 -9.31 2.73
N THR A 51 -9.39 -8.19 2.03
CA THR A 51 -8.74 -6.94 2.45
C THR A 51 -9.31 -6.51 3.81
N PRO A 52 -8.51 -6.11 4.80
CA PRO A 52 -9.06 -5.72 6.08
C PRO A 52 -9.82 -4.39 6.05
N ASP A 53 -10.84 -4.31 6.91
CA ASP A 53 -11.70 -3.13 7.07
C ASP A 53 -11.47 -2.43 8.42
N ILE A 54 -11.91 -1.16 8.55
CA ILE A 54 -11.84 -0.40 9.81
C ILE A 54 -12.99 0.62 10.03
N TYR A 55 -14.18 0.34 9.50
CA TYR A 55 -15.33 1.26 9.61
C TYR A 55 -16.43 0.85 10.61
N THR A 56 -16.36 -0.35 11.20
CA THR A 56 -17.31 -0.80 12.23
C THR A 56 -16.62 -0.98 13.58
N ALA A 57 -17.41 -1.02 14.66
CA ALA A 57 -16.89 -1.33 15.99
C ALA A 57 -16.31 -2.75 16.07
N GLU A 58 -16.80 -3.68 15.27
CA GLU A 58 -16.33 -5.07 15.23
C GLU A 58 -14.88 -5.17 14.71
N HIS A 59 -14.46 -4.26 13.83
CA HIS A 59 -13.10 -4.22 13.30
C HIS A 59 -12.06 -3.75 14.34
N VAL A 60 -12.49 -2.96 15.34
CA VAL A 60 -11.58 -2.29 16.27
C VAL A 60 -10.85 -3.29 17.17
N ALA A 61 -11.56 -4.29 17.72
CA ALA A 61 -10.95 -5.21 18.68
C ALA A 61 -9.86 -6.10 18.06
N PRO A 62 -10.04 -6.68 16.86
CA PRO A 62 -8.97 -7.43 16.19
C PRO A 62 -7.79 -6.56 15.75
N TRP A 63 -8.03 -5.35 15.24
CA TRP A 63 -6.94 -4.40 14.97
C TRP A 63 -6.18 -4.01 16.24
N ARG A 64 -6.86 -3.89 17.38
CA ARG A 64 -6.20 -3.62 18.66
C ARG A 64 -5.20 -4.72 19.03
N LYS A 65 -5.56 -5.99 18.86
CA LYS A 65 -4.63 -7.11 19.10
C LYS A 65 -3.34 -6.96 18.30
N ILE A 66 -3.46 -6.59 17.01
CA ILE A 66 -2.31 -6.33 16.14
C ILE A 66 -1.46 -5.18 16.70
N THR A 67 -2.09 -4.05 17.04
CA THR A 67 -1.33 -2.91 17.59
C THR A 67 -0.66 -3.25 18.92
N ASP A 68 -1.31 -4.04 19.78
CA ASP A 68 -0.79 -4.42 21.09
C ASP A 68 0.48 -5.29 20.97
N VAL A 69 0.47 -6.30 20.09
CA VAL A 69 1.66 -7.15 19.88
C VAL A 69 2.81 -6.36 19.23
N VAL A 70 2.52 -5.48 18.28
CA VAL A 70 3.55 -4.64 17.66
C VAL A 70 4.18 -3.70 18.68
N HIS A 71 3.37 -3.10 19.56
CA HIS A 71 3.89 -2.25 20.63
C HIS A 71 4.66 -3.03 21.70
N ALA A 72 4.27 -4.28 22.00
CA ALA A 72 4.98 -5.14 22.93
C ALA A 72 6.40 -5.50 22.43
N GLU A 73 6.58 -5.63 21.11
CA GLU A 73 7.91 -5.80 20.47
C GLU A 73 8.67 -4.47 20.32
N GLY A 74 8.09 -3.34 20.74
CA GLY A 74 8.76 -2.02 20.75
C GLY A 74 8.65 -1.20 19.47
N ALA A 75 8.08 -1.76 18.40
CA ALA A 75 7.86 -1.07 17.13
C ALA A 75 6.64 -0.14 17.17
N LYS A 76 6.50 0.72 16.14
CA LYS A 76 5.32 1.58 15.93
C LYS A 76 4.54 1.12 14.70
N ILE A 77 3.24 1.36 14.69
CA ILE A 77 2.35 0.98 13.58
C ILE A 77 1.34 2.06 13.23
N PHE A 78 1.21 2.35 11.94
CA PHE A 78 0.21 3.26 11.36
C PHE A 78 -0.72 2.47 10.44
N SER A 79 -2.02 2.79 10.45
CA SER A 79 -2.97 2.23 9.49
C SER A 79 -2.96 3.03 8.17
N GLN A 80 -2.80 2.33 7.05
CA GLN A 80 -3.02 2.92 5.73
C GLN A 80 -4.51 2.96 5.43
N LEU A 81 -5.18 4.05 5.82
CA LEU A 81 -6.59 4.27 5.50
C LEU A 81 -6.78 4.34 3.98
N TRP A 82 -7.76 3.58 3.48
CA TRP A 82 -7.89 3.36 2.06
C TRP A 82 -9.33 3.41 1.57
N HIS A 83 -9.49 4.04 0.40
CA HIS A 83 -10.69 3.99 -0.41
C HIS A 83 -10.24 3.72 -1.85
N ILE A 84 -10.79 2.67 -2.49
CA ILE A 84 -10.32 2.23 -3.81
C ILE A 84 -10.95 3.00 -4.96
N GLY A 85 -12.09 3.66 -4.71
CA GLY A 85 -12.76 4.51 -5.69
C GLY A 85 -13.18 3.68 -6.91
N ARG A 86 -12.83 4.14 -8.11
CA ARG A 86 -13.17 3.43 -9.36
C ARG A 86 -12.39 2.12 -9.60
N ALA A 87 -11.43 1.76 -8.75
CA ALA A 87 -10.74 0.46 -8.84
C ALA A 87 -11.54 -0.68 -8.16
N ASN A 88 -12.86 -0.55 -8.17
CA ASN A 88 -13.87 -1.39 -7.54
C ASN A 88 -14.79 -1.96 -8.63
N HIS A 89 -15.58 -2.98 -8.33
CA HIS A 89 -16.54 -3.56 -9.26
C HIS A 89 -17.93 -3.75 -8.62
N PRO A 90 -19.02 -3.33 -9.31
CA PRO A 90 -20.38 -3.38 -8.78
C PRO A 90 -20.86 -4.80 -8.44
N ASP A 91 -20.35 -5.80 -9.17
CA ASP A 91 -20.78 -7.19 -8.98
C ASP A 91 -19.99 -7.94 -7.88
N MET A 92 -19.01 -7.29 -7.25
CA MET A 92 -18.30 -7.91 -6.12
C MET A 92 -19.24 -8.04 -4.91
N PRO A 93 -19.19 -9.16 -4.16
CA PRO A 93 -20.10 -9.39 -3.03
C PRO A 93 -20.14 -8.24 -2.02
N GLU A 94 -18.98 -7.72 -1.63
CA GLU A 94 -18.89 -6.57 -0.71
C GLU A 94 -19.48 -5.29 -1.29
N GLN A 95 -19.37 -5.08 -2.60
CA GLN A 95 -19.98 -3.91 -3.24
C GLN A 95 -21.50 -4.02 -3.28
N ILE A 96 -22.03 -5.20 -3.62
CA ILE A 96 -23.46 -5.49 -3.59
C ILE A 96 -24.01 -5.29 -2.17
N ALA A 97 -23.31 -5.84 -1.17
CA ALA A 97 -23.69 -5.76 0.23
C ALA A 97 -23.68 -4.32 0.77
N SER A 98 -22.78 -3.47 0.27
CA SER A 98 -22.76 -2.05 0.64
C SER A 98 -24.03 -1.29 0.24
N GLY A 99 -24.74 -1.75 -0.81
CA GLY A 99 -25.89 -1.05 -1.39
C GLY A 99 -25.55 0.27 -2.10
N GLU A 100 -24.26 0.63 -2.19
CA GLU A 100 -23.77 1.86 -2.79
C GLU A 100 -23.27 1.61 -4.22
N PRO A 101 -23.30 2.62 -5.11
CA PRO A 101 -22.63 2.52 -6.39
C PRO A 101 -21.11 2.67 -6.23
N VAL A 102 -20.36 2.25 -7.25
CA VAL A 102 -18.92 2.52 -7.31
C VAL A 102 -18.70 4.01 -7.56
N TRP A 103 -18.26 4.75 -6.55
CA TRP A 103 -18.04 6.19 -6.64
C TRP A 103 -16.69 6.59 -7.24
N ALA A 104 -16.68 7.68 -8.02
CA ALA A 104 -15.46 8.31 -8.53
C ALA A 104 -15.65 9.82 -8.80
N PRO A 105 -14.57 10.61 -8.94
CA PRO A 105 -14.67 12.02 -9.33
C PRO A 105 -15.26 12.27 -10.74
N SER A 106 -15.28 11.26 -11.61
CA SER A 106 -15.84 11.32 -12.97
C SER A 106 -16.22 9.93 -13.44
N THR A 107 -17.15 9.84 -14.41
CA THR A 107 -17.61 8.58 -15.04
C THR A 107 -16.58 8.02 -16.02
N ILE A 108 -15.37 7.74 -15.55
CA ILE A 108 -14.26 7.21 -16.34
C ILE A 108 -13.78 5.91 -15.70
N SER A 109 -13.99 4.78 -16.38
CA SER A 109 -13.46 3.49 -15.92
C SER A 109 -11.93 3.51 -15.84
N ALA A 110 -11.37 2.83 -14.84
CA ALA A 110 -9.94 2.60 -14.77
C ALA A 110 -9.50 1.58 -15.83
N ARG A 111 -8.25 1.69 -16.29
CA ARG A 111 -7.68 0.71 -17.22
C ARG A 111 -6.99 -0.41 -16.44
N GLY A 112 -7.03 -1.63 -16.99
CA GLY A 112 -6.48 -2.82 -16.36
C GLY A 112 -7.40 -3.39 -15.29
N GLY A 113 -6.80 -3.98 -14.26
CA GLY A 113 -7.52 -4.72 -13.21
C GLY A 113 -8.07 -6.04 -13.70
N LYS A 114 -8.24 -7.00 -12.79
CA LYS A 114 -8.96 -8.24 -13.11
C LYS A 114 -9.59 -8.83 -11.87
N PHE A 115 -10.92 -8.88 -11.86
CA PHE A 115 -11.68 -9.46 -10.75
C PHE A 115 -11.77 -10.98 -10.91
N GLY A 116 -10.68 -11.66 -10.55
CA GLY A 116 -10.50 -13.10 -10.76
C GLY A 116 -11.57 -13.99 -10.11
N THR A 117 -12.24 -13.50 -9.08
CA THR A 117 -13.30 -14.21 -8.35
C THR A 117 -14.68 -14.09 -8.99
N LEU A 118 -14.87 -13.16 -9.94
CA LEU A 118 -16.14 -13.00 -10.63
C LEU A 118 -16.22 -13.87 -11.90
N PRO A 119 -17.43 -14.27 -12.32
CA PRO A 119 -17.64 -14.87 -13.64
C PRO A 119 -17.05 -13.97 -14.73
N GLU A 120 -16.44 -14.57 -15.75
CA GLU A 120 -15.77 -13.88 -16.88
C GLU A 120 -14.53 -13.04 -16.53
N GLN A 121 -14.24 -12.88 -15.24
CA GLN A 121 -13.08 -12.12 -14.72
C GLN A 121 -12.96 -10.72 -15.35
N PRO A 122 -14.00 -9.86 -15.19
CA PRO A 122 -14.04 -8.56 -15.82
C PRO A 122 -12.92 -7.64 -15.31
N GLY A 123 -12.63 -6.59 -16.09
CA GLY A 123 -11.83 -5.44 -15.64
C GLY A 123 -12.67 -4.46 -14.81
N TYR A 124 -12.17 -3.25 -14.60
CA TYR A 124 -12.91 -2.23 -13.85
C TYR A 124 -14.18 -1.74 -14.58
N ALA A 125 -15.26 -1.54 -13.83
CA ALA A 125 -16.52 -1.02 -14.34
C ALA A 125 -16.51 0.51 -14.48
N THR A 126 -17.47 1.06 -15.23
CA THR A 126 -17.67 2.52 -15.28
C THR A 126 -18.29 2.99 -13.96
N PRO A 127 -17.64 3.91 -13.22
CA PRO A 127 -18.13 4.35 -11.92
C PRO A 127 -19.26 5.38 -12.05
N THR A 128 -19.97 5.60 -10.95
CA THR A 128 -20.88 6.73 -10.75
C THR A 128 -20.11 7.95 -10.27
N GLU A 129 -20.36 9.11 -10.89
CA GLU A 129 -19.72 10.37 -10.52
C GLU A 129 -20.23 10.89 -9.17
N LEU A 130 -19.32 11.37 -8.32
CA LEU A 130 -19.64 11.99 -7.04
C LEU A 130 -20.53 13.24 -7.23
N PRO A 131 -21.58 13.45 -6.41
CA PRO A 131 -22.42 14.63 -6.50
C PRO A 131 -21.66 15.95 -6.28
N ARG A 132 -21.47 16.72 -7.37
CA ARG A 132 -21.21 18.18 -7.51
C ARG A 132 -20.11 18.90 -6.70
N PHE A 133 -19.42 18.30 -5.74
CA PHE A 133 -18.40 19.02 -4.93
C PHE A 133 -17.00 19.09 -5.56
N TYR A 134 -16.71 18.33 -6.62
CA TYR A 134 -15.37 18.27 -7.24
C TYR A 134 -15.49 18.34 -8.77
N ARG A 135 -15.66 19.54 -9.34
CA ARG A 135 -15.99 19.69 -10.77
C ARG A 135 -14.90 20.28 -11.67
N GLU A 136 -13.80 20.76 -11.11
CA GLU A 136 -12.95 21.65 -11.90
C GLU A 136 -11.81 20.93 -12.65
N GLN A 137 -11.52 19.66 -12.34
CA GLN A 137 -10.44 18.92 -13.02
C GLN A 137 -10.80 17.46 -13.29
N ARG A 138 -10.81 17.08 -14.56
CA ARG A 138 -10.96 15.69 -15.02
C ARG A 138 -9.58 15.05 -15.10
N TYR A 139 -9.18 14.35 -14.03
CA TYR A 139 -7.99 13.51 -14.06
C TYR A 139 -8.31 12.16 -14.73
N GLY A 140 -7.52 11.81 -15.74
CA GLY A 140 -7.66 10.58 -16.53
C GLY A 140 -7.27 9.35 -15.74
N ASP A 141 -6.12 8.76 -16.01
CA ASP A 141 -5.53 7.62 -15.28
C ASP A 141 -4.40 8.10 -14.34
N MET A 142 -3.72 7.20 -13.62
CA MET A 142 -2.69 7.53 -12.60
C MET A 142 -1.56 8.45 -13.09
N GLY A 143 -1.27 8.44 -14.40
CA GLY A 143 -0.24 9.25 -15.03
C GLY A 143 -0.83 10.39 -15.85
N ILE A 144 -0.31 11.59 -15.62
CA ILE A 144 -0.52 12.76 -16.47
C ILE A 144 0.84 13.20 -17.05
N PRO A 145 0.87 14.07 -18.08
CA PRO A 145 2.11 14.63 -18.60
C PRO A 145 3.01 15.15 -17.49
N LEU A 146 4.34 15.03 -17.66
CA LEU A 146 5.29 15.38 -16.61
C LEU A 146 5.11 16.83 -16.10
N GLU A 147 4.82 17.76 -17.00
CA GLU A 147 4.53 19.14 -16.65
C GLU A 147 3.35 19.26 -15.67
N ASP A 148 2.23 18.63 -15.99
CA ASP A 148 1.03 18.63 -15.15
C ASP A 148 1.27 17.88 -13.82
N THR A 149 2.03 16.78 -13.85
CA THR A 149 2.45 16.05 -12.65
C THR A 149 3.25 16.96 -11.72
N LEU A 150 4.24 17.67 -12.25
CA LEU A 150 5.06 18.58 -11.45
C LEU A 150 4.24 19.74 -10.90
N VAL A 151 3.34 20.35 -11.69
CA VAL A 151 2.46 21.42 -11.20
C VAL A 151 1.58 20.92 -10.06
N THR A 152 0.88 19.80 -10.29
CA THR A 152 -0.09 19.25 -9.32
C THR A 152 0.59 18.83 -8.02
N PHE A 153 1.63 18.00 -8.09
CA PHE A 153 2.25 17.44 -6.89
C PHE A 153 3.15 18.42 -6.16
N LYS A 154 3.75 19.42 -6.83
CA LYS A 154 4.43 20.51 -6.12
C LYS A 154 3.45 21.33 -5.28
N HIS A 155 2.25 21.61 -5.81
CA HIS A 155 1.20 22.29 -5.05
C HIS A 155 0.76 21.46 -3.85
N VAL A 156 0.36 20.19 -4.08
CA VAL A 156 -0.08 19.28 -3.01
C VAL A 156 0.97 19.13 -1.92
N ILE A 157 2.23 18.87 -2.26
CA ILE A 157 3.30 18.67 -1.29
C ILE A 157 3.58 19.96 -0.49
N THR A 158 3.48 21.13 -1.13
CA THR A 158 3.63 22.42 -0.44
C THR A 158 2.51 22.62 0.60
N GLU A 159 1.26 22.32 0.24
CA GLU A 159 0.14 22.46 1.18
C GLU A 159 0.20 21.41 2.30
N LEU A 160 0.55 20.16 1.98
CA LEU A 160 0.75 19.12 2.99
C LEU A 160 1.86 19.48 3.98
N ASP A 161 2.98 20.05 3.50
CA ASP A 161 4.07 20.46 4.39
C ASP A 161 3.66 21.62 5.32
N ARG A 162 2.80 22.54 4.85
CA ARG A 162 2.23 23.62 5.70
C ARG A 162 1.37 23.08 6.84
N MET A 163 0.74 21.92 6.66
CA MET A 163 -0.03 21.24 7.72
C MET A 163 0.87 20.62 8.80
N LYS A 164 2.20 20.56 8.59
CA LYS A 164 3.18 19.99 9.53
C LYS A 164 2.84 18.54 9.90
N LEU A 165 2.56 17.73 8.89
CA LEU A 165 2.28 16.30 9.08
C LEU A 165 3.48 15.58 9.69
N ALA A 166 3.23 14.47 10.38
CA ALA A 166 4.30 13.65 10.96
C ALA A 166 5.33 13.23 9.90
N TYR A 167 4.85 12.82 8.73
CA TYR A 167 5.69 12.58 7.56
C TYR A 167 4.90 12.72 6.25
N ILE A 168 5.64 12.88 5.15
CA ILE A 168 5.20 12.73 3.77
C ILE A 168 5.99 11.54 3.19
N ALA A 169 5.29 10.54 2.66
CA ALA A 169 5.92 9.39 2.01
C ALA A 169 5.85 9.55 0.49
N ILE A 170 6.99 9.41 -0.19
CA ILE A 170 7.08 9.52 -1.65
C ILE A 170 7.64 8.22 -2.23
N LEU A 171 6.87 7.62 -3.13
CA LEU A 171 7.27 6.47 -3.92
C LEU A 171 7.93 6.95 -5.23
N ARG A 172 9.18 6.53 -5.48
CA ARG A 172 9.80 6.74 -6.80
C ARG A 172 9.19 5.81 -7.84
N TYR A 173 9.34 6.18 -9.10
CA TYR A 173 9.01 5.28 -10.20
C TYR A 173 9.82 3.97 -10.13
N VAL A 174 9.13 2.84 -10.24
CA VAL A 174 9.72 1.50 -10.25
C VAL A 174 9.19 0.76 -11.48
N ALA A 175 10.05 0.55 -12.48
CA ALA A 175 9.64 0.04 -13.79
C ALA A 175 8.96 -1.33 -13.74
N VAL A 176 9.36 -2.21 -12.81
CA VAL A 176 8.75 -3.55 -12.66
C VAL A 176 7.32 -3.50 -12.10
N LEU A 177 6.93 -2.37 -11.48
CA LEU A 177 5.59 -2.17 -10.93
C LEU A 177 4.67 -1.35 -11.87
N ASP A 178 5.12 -1.01 -13.08
CA ASP A 178 4.30 -0.29 -14.07
C ASP A 178 3.85 -1.24 -15.19
N PRO A 179 2.65 -1.84 -15.08
CA PRO A 179 2.18 -2.82 -16.04
C PRO A 179 1.86 -2.19 -17.40
N VAL A 180 2.12 -2.93 -18.48
CA VAL A 180 1.65 -2.57 -19.82
C VAL A 180 0.17 -2.92 -19.94
N ILE A 181 -0.67 -1.91 -20.18
CA ILE A 181 -2.11 -2.07 -20.32
C ILE A 181 -2.52 -1.54 -21.70
N ASP A 182 -3.29 -2.34 -22.44
CA ASP A 182 -3.75 -2.02 -23.81
C ASP A 182 -2.61 -1.68 -24.78
N GLY A 183 -1.47 -2.37 -24.65
CA GLY A 183 -0.28 -2.13 -25.46
C GLY A 183 0.43 -0.80 -25.18
N ARG A 184 -0.03 -0.01 -24.20
CA ARG A 184 0.59 1.25 -23.79
C ARG A 184 1.47 1.01 -22.57
N LYS A 185 2.76 1.32 -22.72
CA LYS A 185 3.71 1.38 -21.61
C LYS A 185 3.54 2.72 -20.89
N LEU A 186 3.75 2.71 -19.57
CA LEU A 186 3.86 3.88 -18.69
C LEU A 186 2.54 4.49 -18.19
N ARG A 187 1.89 3.84 -17.21
CA ARG A 187 0.87 4.50 -16.38
C ARG A 187 1.53 5.45 -15.37
N GLY A 188 2.76 5.21 -14.95
CA GLY A 188 3.48 6.09 -14.04
C GLY A 188 4.23 7.22 -14.76
N THR A 189 4.14 8.44 -14.25
CA THR A 189 4.98 9.55 -14.73
C THR A 189 6.42 9.38 -14.24
N GLN A 190 7.34 9.01 -15.12
CA GLN A 190 8.76 8.83 -14.77
C GLN A 190 9.45 10.17 -14.53
N HIS A 191 9.97 10.38 -13.32
CA HIS A 191 10.80 11.53 -12.97
C HIS A 191 11.56 11.30 -11.66
N ASP A 192 12.56 12.13 -11.40
CA ASP A 192 13.25 12.17 -10.12
C ASP A 192 12.40 12.92 -9.08
N VAL A 193 11.73 12.14 -8.24
CA VAL A 193 10.87 12.63 -7.18
C VAL A 193 11.63 13.38 -6.07
N ILE A 194 12.91 13.07 -5.84
CA ILE A 194 13.71 13.74 -4.81
C ILE A 194 14.07 15.13 -5.29
N THR A 195 14.65 15.25 -6.49
CA THR A 195 14.97 16.55 -7.09
C THR A 195 13.71 17.41 -7.23
N ALA A 196 12.58 16.82 -7.59
CA ALA A 196 11.32 17.55 -7.78
C ALA A 196 10.70 18.08 -6.47
N TYR A 197 10.72 17.28 -5.39
CA TYR A 197 9.86 17.52 -4.22
C TYR A 197 10.58 17.72 -2.90
N ARG A 198 11.78 17.16 -2.69
CA ARG A 198 12.52 17.34 -1.43
C ARG A 198 12.73 18.82 -1.06
N PRO A 199 13.03 19.73 -2.00
CA PRO A 199 13.19 21.15 -1.67
C PRO A 199 11.93 21.81 -1.09
N LEU A 200 10.75 21.24 -1.30
CA LEU A 200 9.46 21.79 -0.83
C LEU A 200 9.11 21.37 0.60
N ILE A 201 9.67 20.24 1.07
CA ILE A 201 9.33 19.66 2.38
C ILE A 201 10.27 20.23 3.44
N LYS A 202 9.78 21.12 4.30
CA LYS A 202 10.58 21.80 5.33
C LYS A 202 10.15 21.46 6.75
N ASN A 203 8.87 21.17 6.96
CA ASN A 203 8.28 21.00 8.28
C ASN A 203 7.94 19.54 8.60
N SER A 204 7.69 18.72 7.58
CA SER A 204 7.36 17.30 7.73
C SER A 204 8.59 16.42 7.49
N LYS A 205 8.59 15.21 8.05
CA LYS A 205 9.61 14.20 7.74
C LYS A 205 9.40 13.63 6.34
N LEU A 206 10.47 13.32 5.61
CA LEU A 206 10.37 12.64 4.32
C LEU A 206 10.72 11.17 4.43
N ILE A 207 9.78 10.30 4.06
CA ILE A 207 10.00 8.86 3.88
C ILE A 207 10.08 8.56 2.39
N ARG A 208 11.16 7.91 1.94
CA ARG A 208 11.28 7.46 0.53
C ARG A 208 10.96 5.98 0.41
N ASN A 209 10.23 5.62 -0.64
CA ASN A 209 9.94 4.24 -1.03
C ASN A 209 10.26 3.99 -2.52
N GLY A 210 10.36 2.71 -2.89
CA GLY A 210 10.51 2.24 -4.27
C GLY A 210 11.94 1.84 -4.62
N GLY A 211 12.20 0.53 -4.70
CA GLY A 211 13.43 -0.02 -5.26
C GLY A 211 14.74 0.44 -4.62
N LEU A 212 14.72 0.85 -3.34
CA LEU A 212 15.92 1.24 -2.59
C LEU A 212 16.78 0.01 -2.29
N THR A 213 18.09 0.16 -2.44
CA THR A 213 19.06 -0.76 -1.82
C THR A 213 19.36 -0.31 -0.38
N PRO A 214 19.90 -1.19 0.48
CA PRO A 214 20.33 -0.80 1.82
C PRO A 214 21.37 0.33 1.81
N SER A 215 22.34 0.26 0.87
CA SER A 215 23.37 1.29 0.73
C SER A 215 22.79 2.62 0.26
N GLU A 216 21.91 2.62 -0.75
CA GLU A 216 21.25 3.84 -1.23
C GLU A 216 20.43 4.49 -0.11
N ALA A 217 19.70 3.70 0.67
CA ALA A 217 18.93 4.19 1.81
C ALA A 217 19.85 4.83 2.88
N ALA A 218 20.96 4.16 3.23
CA ALA A 218 21.94 4.68 4.19
C ALA A 218 22.53 6.02 3.73
N ASP A 219 22.96 6.12 2.48
CA ASP A 219 23.55 7.35 1.91
C ASP A 219 22.56 8.52 1.90
N LEU A 220 21.29 8.25 1.54
CA LEU A 220 20.23 9.28 1.52
C LEU A 220 19.85 9.76 2.92
N ILE A 221 19.87 8.87 3.92
CA ILE A 221 19.63 9.22 5.33
C ILE A 221 20.82 10.01 5.88
N GLN A 222 22.04 9.54 5.65
CA GLN A 222 23.27 10.18 6.14
C GLN A 222 23.45 11.59 5.57
N SER A 223 23.08 11.80 4.30
CA SER A 223 23.10 13.12 3.66
C SER A 223 21.97 14.06 4.10
N GLY A 224 20.99 13.59 4.88
CA GLY A 224 19.79 14.35 5.25
C GLY A 224 18.81 14.56 4.08
N THR A 225 19.00 13.84 2.98
CA THR A 225 18.11 13.89 1.81
C THR A 225 16.73 13.33 2.15
N ILE A 226 16.68 12.26 2.94
CA ILE A 226 15.45 11.67 3.48
C ILE A 226 15.60 11.44 4.98
N ASP A 227 14.49 11.38 5.72
CA ASP A 227 14.53 11.10 7.16
C ASP A 227 14.40 9.59 7.45
N ALA A 228 13.76 8.83 6.55
CA ALA A 228 13.67 7.37 6.64
C ALA A 228 13.44 6.71 5.27
N ALA A 229 13.76 5.42 5.19
CA ALA A 229 13.50 4.58 4.03
C ALA A 229 12.39 3.55 4.33
N ALA A 230 11.45 3.41 3.40
CA ALA A 230 10.43 2.39 3.45
C ALA A 230 10.74 1.29 2.43
N PHE A 231 10.69 0.04 2.88
CA PHE A 231 10.86 -1.16 2.05
C PHE A 231 9.56 -1.95 2.03
N GLY A 232 9.23 -2.52 0.88
CA GLY A 232 8.03 -3.35 0.68
C GLY A 232 8.41 -4.82 0.53
N MET A 233 8.58 -5.27 -0.71
CA MET A 233 8.91 -6.67 -1.07
C MET A 233 9.90 -7.37 -0.13
N PRO A 234 11.04 -6.76 0.27
CA PRO A 234 11.93 -7.38 1.26
C PRO A 234 11.26 -7.84 2.57
N TRP A 235 10.29 -7.10 3.10
CA TRP A 235 9.56 -7.48 4.33
C TRP A 235 8.56 -8.62 4.11
N ILE A 236 8.31 -9.06 2.87
CA ILE A 236 7.36 -10.14 2.59
C ILE A 236 7.97 -11.47 3.01
N SER A 237 9.12 -11.84 2.45
CA SER A 237 9.78 -13.11 2.74
C SER A 237 10.82 -13.04 3.87
N HIS A 238 11.21 -11.84 4.30
CA HIS A 238 12.16 -11.65 5.41
C HIS A 238 11.53 -10.86 6.54
N PRO A 239 10.87 -11.52 7.52
CA PRO A 239 10.34 -10.82 8.68
C PRO A 239 11.42 -10.12 9.51
N ASP A 240 12.69 -10.51 9.37
CA ASP A 240 13.90 -9.97 10.02
C ASP A 240 14.77 -9.11 9.08
N MET A 241 14.16 -8.52 8.04
CA MET A 241 14.87 -7.77 7.00
C MET A 241 15.84 -6.71 7.55
N GLN A 242 15.43 -5.94 8.55
CA GLN A 242 16.27 -4.87 9.12
C GLN A 242 17.53 -5.46 9.77
N LYS A 243 17.38 -6.47 10.63
CA LYS A 243 18.51 -7.20 11.25
C LYS A 243 19.45 -7.78 10.20
N ARG A 244 18.92 -8.28 9.08
CA ARG A 244 19.73 -8.79 7.96
C ARG A 244 20.56 -7.69 7.31
N PHE A 245 19.98 -6.51 7.07
CA PHE A 245 20.72 -5.38 6.52
C PHE A 245 21.86 -4.95 7.44
N GLU A 246 21.61 -4.85 8.74
CA GLU A 246 22.61 -4.46 9.73
C GLU A 246 23.76 -5.48 9.84
N ALA A 247 23.44 -6.77 9.75
CA ALA A 247 24.41 -7.85 9.75
C ALA A 247 25.09 -8.10 8.39
N GLY A 248 24.76 -7.31 7.35
CA GLY A 248 25.27 -7.51 6.00
C GLY A 248 24.85 -8.85 5.36
N LYS A 249 23.76 -9.46 5.83
CA LYS A 249 23.23 -10.72 5.30
C LYS A 249 22.37 -10.48 4.06
N ARG A 250 22.31 -11.51 3.20
CA ARG A 250 21.50 -11.49 1.98
C ARG A 250 20.02 -11.72 2.30
N LEU A 251 19.17 -11.25 1.39
CA LEU A 251 17.77 -11.62 1.27
C LEU A 251 17.70 -12.79 0.28
N ASP A 252 17.73 -14.02 0.79
CA ASP A 252 17.93 -15.26 0.04
C ASP A 252 16.65 -16.08 -0.18
N GLU A 253 15.59 -15.75 0.55
CA GLU A 253 14.28 -16.39 0.43
C GLU A 253 13.46 -15.71 -0.68
N PRO A 254 13.15 -16.41 -1.78
CA PRO A 254 12.39 -15.83 -2.88
C PRO A 254 10.94 -15.56 -2.48
N ILE A 255 10.35 -14.53 -3.08
CA ILE A 255 8.91 -14.27 -2.96
C ILE A 255 8.19 -15.12 -4.00
N ASP A 256 7.25 -15.96 -3.56
CA ASP A 256 6.30 -16.59 -4.45
C ASP A 256 5.18 -15.59 -4.78
N PHE A 257 5.24 -15.03 -5.99
CA PHE A 257 4.26 -14.05 -6.45
C PHE A 257 2.86 -14.62 -6.65
N ASN A 258 2.70 -15.94 -6.82
CA ASN A 258 1.37 -16.56 -6.89
C ASN A 258 0.70 -16.54 -5.52
N ASN A 259 1.50 -16.68 -4.46
CA ASN A 259 1.05 -16.64 -3.07
C ASN A 259 1.10 -15.22 -2.49
N LEU A 260 1.27 -14.18 -3.31
CA LEU A 260 1.40 -12.81 -2.81
C LEU A 260 0.12 -12.32 -2.14
N TYR A 261 -1.04 -12.69 -2.69
CA TYR A 261 -2.39 -12.50 -2.15
C TYR A 261 -2.98 -13.87 -1.81
N TRP A 262 -3.90 -13.95 -0.85
CA TRP A 262 -4.57 -15.22 -0.61
C TRP A 262 -5.49 -15.57 -1.78
N HIS A 263 -5.58 -16.87 -2.09
CA HIS A 263 -6.56 -17.41 -3.02
C HIS A 263 -7.01 -18.80 -2.57
N GLU A 264 -8.12 -19.28 -3.16
CA GLU A 264 -8.64 -20.61 -2.87
C GLU A 264 -7.58 -21.70 -3.13
N GLY A 265 -7.48 -22.67 -2.22
CA GLY A 265 -6.47 -23.73 -2.25
C GLY A 265 -5.21 -23.45 -1.42
N MET A 266 -5.08 -22.27 -0.81
CA MET A 266 -3.99 -21.96 0.13
C MET A 266 -4.45 -22.00 1.58
N THR A 267 -3.55 -22.36 2.50
CA THR A 267 -3.74 -22.02 3.93
C THR A 267 -3.57 -20.51 4.14
N VAL A 268 -4.08 -19.99 5.26
CA VAL A 268 -3.98 -18.54 5.55
C VAL A 268 -2.54 -18.11 5.87
N GLU A 269 -1.71 -19.03 6.37
CA GLU A 269 -0.31 -18.81 6.72
C GLU A 269 0.63 -18.83 5.50
N GLN A 270 0.29 -19.58 4.45
CA GLN A 270 1.19 -19.89 3.34
C GLN A 270 1.67 -18.62 2.60
N GLY A 271 2.99 -18.45 2.51
CA GLY A 271 3.62 -17.26 1.93
C GLY A 271 3.31 -15.96 2.68
N TYR A 272 2.94 -16.04 3.96
CA TYR A 272 2.51 -14.89 4.76
C TYR A 272 3.22 -14.85 6.12
N SER A 273 2.90 -15.79 7.00
CA SER A 273 3.46 -15.90 8.37
C SER A 273 4.33 -17.14 8.57
N ASP A 274 4.54 -17.92 7.51
CA ASP A 274 5.35 -19.15 7.48
C ASP A 274 6.81 -18.93 7.07
N TYR A 275 7.20 -17.69 6.75
CA TYR A 275 8.59 -17.32 6.51
C TYR A 275 9.41 -17.37 7.81
N ALA A 276 10.56 -18.05 7.77
CA ALA A 276 11.43 -18.17 8.93
C ALA A 276 12.15 -16.85 9.25
N SER A 277 12.19 -16.48 10.54
CA SER A 277 13.18 -15.52 11.06
C SER A 277 14.48 -16.27 11.37
N VAL A 278 15.61 -15.76 10.89
CA VAL A 278 16.93 -16.41 11.06
C VAL A 278 17.82 -15.58 11.99
N ILE A 279 17.38 -14.39 12.39
CA ILE A 279 18.06 -13.55 13.38
C ILE A 279 17.09 -13.26 14.52
N ALA A 280 17.38 -13.90 15.67
CA ALA A 280 16.74 -13.61 16.95
C ALA A 280 17.06 -12.17 17.39
#